data_AF-H2ZJ96-F1
#
_entry.id   AF-H2ZJ96-F1
#
_cell.length_a   1.000
_cell.length_b   1.000
_cell.length_c   1.000
_cell.angle_alpha   90.00
_cell.angle_beta   90.00
_cell.angle_gamma   90.00
#
_symmetry.space_group_name_H-M   'P 1'
#
loop_
_entity.id
_entity.type
_entity.pdbx_description
1 polymer ?
#
loop_
_entity_poly.entity_id
_entity_poly.type
_entity_poly.pdbx_seq_one_letter_code
_entity_poly.pdbx_strand_id
1 'polypeptide(L)'
;MTTTNDSCVLAEPIAALLSTIYMCLHKLKSILSEDEIEEILDNDVVEQIHGIFKSLSQRMCKCELEDFNLERNVDFSSNTKVGQKNNITASLVLSIYNTLIEYNSNAKALTYEKAELMLSLHGSIKRLNDFMQATKSMELSGKSFVEKQLQSISFVQLSNLVY
;
A
#
# COMPACT_ATOMS: atom_id res chain seq x y z
N MET A 1 4.34 -14.74 -6.16
CA MET A 1 4.56 -15.61 -4.98
C MET A 1 5.38 -16.80 -5.42
N THR A 2 6.34 -17.24 -4.62
CA THR A 2 7.08 -18.48 -4.84
C THR A 2 6.76 -19.43 -3.69
N THR A 3 6.41 -20.67 -4.03
CA THR A 3 6.20 -21.74 -3.06
C THR A 3 7.46 -22.58 -3.00
N THR A 4 8.21 -22.47 -1.90
CA THR A 4 9.20 -23.50 -1.54
C THR A 4 8.51 -24.55 -0.67
N ASN A 5 9.09 -25.74 -0.56
CA ASN A 5 8.39 -26.93 -0.05
C ASN A 5 7.74 -26.76 1.34
N ASP A 6 8.15 -25.79 2.16
CA ASP A 6 7.65 -25.59 3.53
C ASP A 6 7.07 -24.20 3.86
N SER A 7 7.15 -23.19 2.99
CA SER A 7 6.62 -21.86 3.30
C SER A 7 6.14 -21.06 2.08
N CYS A 8 5.13 -20.21 2.30
CA CYS A 8 4.69 -19.23 1.30
C CYS A 8 5.51 -17.94 1.48
N VAL A 9 6.26 -17.54 0.46
CA VAL A 9 7.05 -16.30 0.48
C VAL A 9 6.54 -15.32 -0.57
N LEU A 10 6.45 -14.05 -0.17
CA LEU A 10 6.13 -12.97 -1.09
C LEU A 10 7.29 -12.83 -2.08
N ALA A 11 7.00 -13.01 -3.37
CA ALA A 11 8.04 -12.95 -4.40
C ALA A 11 8.52 -11.51 -4.65
N GLU A 12 7.61 -10.52 -4.58
CA GLU A 12 7.94 -9.12 -4.83
C GLU A 12 7.17 -8.22 -3.85
N PRO A 13 7.85 -7.34 -3.11
CA PRO A 13 7.20 -6.38 -2.22
C PRO A 13 6.72 -5.15 -3.01
N ILE A 14 5.70 -5.31 -3.86
CA ILE A 14 5.23 -4.25 -4.78
C ILE A 14 4.91 -2.92 -4.06
N ALA A 15 4.35 -2.99 -2.85
CA ALA A 15 4.07 -1.80 -2.06
C ALA A 15 5.35 -1.06 -1.64
N ALA A 16 6.41 -1.79 -1.29
CA ALA A 16 7.71 -1.20 -0.96
C ALA A 16 8.37 -0.58 -2.19
N LEU A 17 8.24 -1.22 -3.36
CA LEU A 17 8.72 -0.65 -4.63
C LEU A 17 8.01 0.66 -4.96
N LEU A 18 6.66 0.67 -4.90
CA LEU A 18 5.86 1.88 -5.11
C LEU A 18 6.26 2.98 -4.12
N SER A 19 6.30 2.68 -2.82
CA SER A 19 6.70 3.64 -1.78
C SER A 19 8.10 4.21 -2.05
N THR A 20 9.07 3.36 -2.42
CA THR A 20 10.44 3.80 -2.72
C THR A 20 10.50 4.74 -3.92
N ILE A 21 9.85 4.37 -5.03
CA ILE A 21 9.78 5.20 -6.25
C ILE A 21 9.21 6.57 -5.92
N TYR A 22 8.08 6.58 -5.19
CA TYR A 22 7.43 7.82 -4.80
C TYR A 22 8.29 8.68 -3.86
N MET A 23 8.90 8.07 -2.85
CA MET A 23 9.73 8.79 -1.88
C MET A 23 10.97 9.41 -2.53
N CYS A 24 11.62 8.70 -3.44
CA CYS A 24 12.74 9.25 -4.21
C CYS A 24 12.29 10.48 -5.03
N LEU A 25 11.18 10.37 -5.77
CA LEU A 25 10.66 11.46 -6.58
C LEU A 25 10.24 12.67 -5.72
N HIS A 26 9.55 12.42 -4.61
CA HIS A 26 9.13 13.46 -3.67
C HIS A 26 10.33 14.17 -3.03
N LYS A 27 11.35 13.41 -2.60
CA LYS A 27 12.55 13.97 -1.98
C LYS A 27 13.34 14.85 -2.95
N LEU A 28 13.50 14.41 -4.21
CA LEU A 28 14.13 15.22 -5.25
C LEU A 28 13.36 16.54 -5.48
N LYS A 29 12.03 16.45 -5.63
CA LYS A 29 11.13 17.62 -5.75
C LYS A 29 11.15 18.57 -4.54
N SER A 30 11.59 18.09 -3.38
CA SER A 30 11.68 18.90 -2.16
C SER A 30 13.02 19.64 -1.98
N ILE A 31 14.08 19.19 -2.67
CA ILE A 31 15.44 19.74 -2.52
C ILE A 31 15.83 20.59 -3.72
N LEU A 32 15.40 20.17 -4.91
CA LEU A 32 15.81 20.76 -6.17
C LEU A 32 14.76 21.75 -6.68
N SER A 33 15.22 22.77 -7.40
CA SER A 33 14.37 23.64 -8.21
C SER A 33 13.76 22.87 -9.40
N GLU A 34 12.70 23.41 -10.00
CA GLU A 34 12.08 22.77 -11.18
C GLU A 34 13.09 22.64 -12.33
N ASP A 35 13.91 23.66 -12.58
CA ASP A 35 14.97 23.63 -13.61
C ASP A 35 16.00 22.51 -13.37
N GLU A 36 16.46 22.34 -12.12
CA GLU A 36 17.41 21.26 -11.76
C GLU A 36 16.79 19.86 -11.89
N ILE A 37 15.48 19.74 -11.71
CA ILE A 37 14.78 18.46 -11.85
C ILE A 37 14.68 18.09 -13.32
N GLU A 38 14.39 19.04 -14.22
CA GLU A 38 14.30 18.80 -15.66
C GLU A 38 15.67 18.40 -16.25
N GLU A 39 16.77 18.86 -15.68
CA GLU A 39 18.12 18.42 -16.08
C GLU A 39 18.45 16.98 -15.64
N ILE A 40 17.94 16.55 -14.49
CA ILE A 40 18.28 15.25 -13.88
C ILE A 40 17.30 14.15 -14.29
N LEU A 41 16.02 14.49 -14.39
CA LEU A 41 14.93 13.56 -14.63
C LEU A 41 14.23 13.90 -15.94
N ASP A 42 13.99 12.87 -16.75
CA ASP A 42 13.11 12.96 -17.88
C ASP A 42 11.66 13.23 -17.40
N ASN A 43 11.12 14.39 -17.75
CA ASN A 43 9.76 14.81 -17.41
C ASN A 43 8.72 13.78 -17.88
N ASP A 44 8.92 13.14 -19.04
CA ASP A 44 7.99 12.13 -19.54
C ASP A 44 7.97 10.89 -18.63
N VAL A 45 9.11 10.53 -18.05
CA VAL A 45 9.21 9.43 -17.07
C VAL A 45 8.51 9.81 -15.77
N VAL A 46 8.71 11.04 -15.30
CA VAL A 46 8.06 11.56 -14.09
C VAL A 46 6.54 11.58 -14.25
N GLU A 47 6.04 12.04 -15.40
CA GLU A 47 4.61 12.04 -15.73
C GLU A 47 4.04 10.61 -15.82
N GLN A 48 4.77 9.68 -16.44
CA GLN A 48 4.37 8.27 -16.51
C GLN A 48 4.25 7.65 -15.11
N ILE A 49 5.20 7.93 -14.21
CA ILE A 49 5.13 7.47 -12.81
C ILE A 49 3.87 8.03 -12.15
N HIS A 50 3.62 9.33 -12.25
CA HIS A 50 2.39 9.94 -11.70
C HIS A 50 1.12 9.34 -12.32
N GLY A 51 1.13 9.04 -13.62
CA GLY A 51 0.06 8.35 -14.34
C GLY A 51 -0.21 6.96 -13.79
N ILE A 52 0.83 6.18 -13.49
CA ILE A 52 0.72 4.85 -12.86
C ILE A 52 0.06 4.96 -11.49
N PHE A 53 0.52 5.88 -10.62
CA PHE A 53 -0.06 6.07 -9.30
C PHE A 53 -1.53 6.51 -9.36
N LYS A 54 -1.87 7.42 -10.28
CA LYS A 54 -3.25 7.89 -10.47
C LYS A 54 -4.15 6.76 -10.96
N SER A 55 -3.72 6.01 -11.98
CA SER A 55 -4.45 4.85 -12.50
C SER A 55 -4.62 3.77 -11.43
N LEU A 56 -3.57 3.48 -10.67
CA LEU A 56 -3.63 2.49 -9.60
C LEU A 56 -4.56 2.92 -8.47
N SER A 57 -4.52 4.19 -8.04
CA SER A 57 -5.46 4.73 -7.05
C SER A 57 -6.92 4.55 -7.49
N GLN A 58 -7.24 4.93 -8.73
CA GLN A 58 -8.60 4.82 -9.27
C GLN A 58 -9.08 3.38 -9.38
N ARG A 59 -8.20 2.44 -9.76
CA ARG A 59 -8.54 1.02 -9.83
C ARG A 59 -8.72 0.42 -8.45
N MET A 60 -7.81 0.70 -7.52
CA MET A 60 -7.89 0.19 -6.15
C MET A 60 -9.15 0.65 -5.42
N CYS A 61 -9.66 1.86 -5.66
CA CYS A 61 -10.95 2.30 -5.11
C CYS A 61 -12.16 1.51 -5.61
N LYS A 62 -12.04 0.84 -6.76
CA LYS A 62 -13.11 0.05 -7.37
C LYS A 62 -12.95 -1.45 -7.08
N CYS A 63 -11.80 -1.87 -6.56
CA CYS A 63 -11.55 -3.27 -6.23
C CYS A 63 -12.33 -3.65 -4.98
N GLU A 64 -12.97 -4.80 -5.04
CA GLU A 64 -13.57 -5.48 -3.92
C GLU A 64 -12.60 -6.53 -3.33
N LEU A 65 -12.93 -7.12 -2.18
CA LEU A 65 -12.04 -8.11 -1.54
C LEU A 65 -11.93 -9.38 -2.38
N GLU A 66 -13.01 -9.71 -3.09
CA GLU A 66 -13.13 -10.83 -4.03
C GLU A 66 -12.13 -10.72 -5.19
N ASP A 67 -11.81 -9.50 -5.66
CA ASP A 67 -10.81 -9.27 -6.72
C ASP A 67 -9.40 -9.70 -6.29
N PHE A 68 -9.17 -9.84 -4.98
CA PHE A 68 -7.93 -10.34 -4.39
C PHE A 68 -8.04 -11.78 -3.87
N ASN A 69 -9.14 -12.47 -4.18
CA ASN A 69 -9.50 -13.79 -3.67
C ASN A 69 -9.65 -13.82 -2.14
N LEU A 70 -10.05 -12.71 -1.52
CA LEU A 70 -10.31 -12.58 -0.08
C LEU A 70 -11.82 -12.67 0.18
N GLU A 71 -12.42 -13.83 -0.09
CA GLU A 71 -13.85 -14.05 0.08
C GLU A 71 -14.21 -14.46 1.52
N ARG A 72 -15.50 -14.40 1.86
CA ARG A 72 -15.99 -14.91 3.16
C ARG A 72 -15.68 -16.42 3.27
N ASN A 73 -15.21 -16.85 4.44
CA ASN A 73 -14.85 -18.24 4.77
C ASN A 73 -13.55 -18.79 4.15
N VAL A 74 -12.71 -17.95 3.52
CA VAL A 74 -11.37 -18.41 3.13
C VAL A 74 -10.50 -18.62 4.37
N ASP A 75 -9.61 -19.60 4.29
CA ASP A 75 -8.71 -19.96 5.38
C ASP A 75 -7.65 -18.84 5.60
N PHE A 76 -7.42 -18.46 6.85
CA PHE A 76 -6.34 -17.55 7.29
C PHE A 76 -5.46 -18.17 8.37
N SER A 77 -5.58 -19.47 8.62
CA SER A 77 -4.75 -20.17 9.60
C SER A 77 -3.28 -20.08 9.18
N SER A 78 -2.41 -19.72 10.13
CA SER A 78 -0.97 -19.69 9.90
C SER A 78 -0.38 -21.09 9.67
N ASN A 79 -1.14 -22.14 9.98
CA ASN A 79 -0.72 -23.53 9.90
C ASN A 79 -0.94 -24.15 8.51
N THR A 80 -1.66 -23.47 7.61
CA THR A 80 -1.90 -23.97 6.25
C THR A 80 -1.22 -23.08 5.22
N LYS A 81 -0.79 -23.68 4.09
CA LYS A 81 -0.21 -22.91 2.99
C LYS A 81 -1.20 -21.91 2.39
N VAL A 82 -2.48 -22.26 2.37
CA VAL A 82 -3.57 -21.39 1.88
C VAL A 82 -3.79 -20.21 2.82
N GLY A 83 -3.84 -20.45 4.13
CA GLY A 83 -3.97 -19.39 5.13
C GLY A 83 -2.76 -18.46 5.19
N GLN A 84 -1.54 -19.00 5.10
CA GLN A 84 -0.32 -18.17 4.95
C GLN A 84 -0.39 -17.29 3.70
N LYS A 85 -0.80 -17.86 2.56
CA LYS A 85 -0.97 -17.13 1.30
C LYS A 85 -1.98 -15.99 1.44
N ASN A 86 -3.14 -16.25 2.04
CA ASN A 86 -4.19 -15.26 2.21
C ASN A 86 -3.78 -14.13 3.17
N ASN A 87 -3.06 -14.45 4.25
CA ASN A 87 -2.47 -13.45 5.13
C ASN A 87 -1.47 -12.54 4.40
N ILE A 88 -0.63 -13.11 3.53
CA ILE A 88 0.32 -12.34 2.72
C ILE A 88 -0.43 -11.44 1.74
N THR A 89 -1.45 -11.96 1.04
CA THR A 89 -2.28 -11.17 0.12
C THR A 89 -2.96 -10.01 0.83
N ALA A 90 -3.63 -10.25 1.96
CA ALA A 90 -4.28 -9.20 2.74
C ALA A 90 -3.29 -8.13 3.21
N SER A 91 -2.09 -8.54 3.66
CA SER A 91 -1.04 -7.61 4.06
C SER A 91 -0.55 -6.77 2.87
N LEU A 92 -0.36 -7.38 1.71
CA LEU A 92 0.09 -6.70 0.50
C LEU A 92 -0.94 -5.65 0.02
N VAL A 93 -2.22 -6.04 -0.04
CA VAL A 93 -3.32 -5.16 -0.44
C VAL A 93 -3.41 -3.96 0.52
N LEU A 94 -3.32 -4.20 1.83
CA LEU A 94 -3.29 -3.14 2.83
C LEU A 94 -2.11 -2.17 2.62
N SER A 95 -0.90 -2.69 2.39
CA SER A 95 0.27 -1.86 2.13
C SER A 95 0.10 -1.03 0.87
N ILE A 96 -0.48 -1.57 -0.21
CA ILE A 96 -0.77 -0.80 -1.42
C ILE A 96 -1.74 0.35 -1.12
N TYR A 97 -2.84 0.10 -0.39
CA TYR A 97 -3.77 1.17 -0.02
C TYR A 97 -3.07 2.30 0.76
N ASN A 98 -2.23 1.95 1.75
CA ASN A 98 -1.47 2.94 2.52
C ASN A 98 -0.52 3.77 1.65
N THR A 99 0.24 3.12 0.76
CA THR A 99 1.15 3.82 -0.17
C THR A 99 0.39 4.78 -1.09
N LEU A 100 -0.80 4.41 -1.56
CA LEU A 100 -1.62 5.27 -2.43
C LEU A 100 -2.23 6.44 -1.65
N ILE A 101 -2.62 6.25 -0.39
CA ILE A 101 -3.07 7.35 0.47
C ILE A 101 -1.94 8.37 0.67
N GLU A 102 -0.74 7.89 0.96
CA GLU A 102 0.45 8.74 1.12
C GLU A 102 0.83 9.49 -0.17
N TYR A 103 0.71 8.81 -1.32
CA TYR A 103 0.88 9.45 -2.62
C TYR A 103 -0.10 10.60 -2.83
N ASN A 104 -1.38 10.37 -2.53
CA ASN A 104 -2.43 11.37 -2.76
C ASN A 104 -2.40 12.50 -1.72
N SER A 105 -1.83 12.28 -0.52
CA SER A 105 -1.75 13.28 0.53
C SER A 105 -0.68 14.37 0.29
N ASN A 106 0.46 14.04 -0.32
CA ASN A 106 1.52 15.05 -0.56
C ASN A 106 1.37 15.77 -1.91
N ALA A 107 0.17 15.84 -2.45
CA ALA A 107 -0.11 16.69 -3.59
C ALA A 107 0.08 18.17 -3.24
N LYS A 108 0.64 18.97 -4.17
CA LYS A 108 0.82 20.44 -4.02
C LYS A 108 -0.47 21.17 -3.59
N ALA A 109 -1.64 20.65 -3.96
CA ALA A 109 -2.94 21.16 -3.52
C ALA A 109 -3.94 20.01 -3.28
N LEU A 110 -4.72 20.14 -2.20
CA LEU A 110 -5.85 19.28 -1.89
C LEU A 110 -7.08 19.75 -2.69
N THR A 111 -7.54 18.91 -3.62
CA THR A 111 -8.78 19.13 -4.36
C THR A 111 -9.89 18.27 -3.75
N TYR A 112 -11.15 18.64 -3.99
CA TYR A 112 -12.31 17.82 -3.59
C TYR A 112 -12.19 16.38 -4.11
N GLU A 113 -11.86 16.22 -5.39
CA GLU A 113 -11.68 14.91 -6.03
C GLU A 113 -10.60 14.06 -5.34
N LYS A 114 -9.48 14.67 -4.93
CA LYS A 114 -8.42 13.97 -4.19
C LYS A 114 -8.85 13.60 -2.79
N ALA A 115 -9.59 14.47 -2.11
CA ALA A 115 -10.12 14.19 -0.78
C ALA A 115 -11.11 13.00 -0.84
N GLU A 116 -12.01 12.99 -1.83
CA GLU A 116 -12.95 11.89 -2.05
C GLU A 116 -12.23 10.57 -2.39
N LEU A 117 -11.19 10.64 -3.23
CA LEU A 117 -10.34 9.49 -3.54
C LEU A 117 -9.65 8.94 -2.29
N MET A 118 -9.06 9.80 -1.46
CA MET A 118 -8.41 9.39 -0.21
C MET A 118 -9.41 8.78 0.78
N LEU A 119 -10.61 9.35 0.92
CA LEU A 119 -11.68 8.79 1.74
C LEU A 119 -12.11 7.41 1.24
N SER A 120 -12.20 7.22 -0.07
CA SER A 120 -12.54 5.93 -0.69
C SER A 120 -11.46 4.87 -0.43
N LEU A 121 -10.18 5.23 -0.55
CA LEU A 121 -9.07 4.35 -0.20
C LEU A 121 -9.10 3.98 1.30
N HIS A 122 -9.33 4.95 2.19
CA HIS A 122 -9.50 4.69 3.63
C HIS A 122 -10.71 3.78 3.92
N GLY A 123 -11.82 3.96 3.22
CA GLY A 123 -12.98 3.07 3.31
C GLY A 123 -12.62 1.62 2.94
N SER A 124 -11.77 1.44 1.93
CA SER A 124 -11.27 0.13 1.49
C SER A 124 -10.35 -0.52 2.53
N ILE A 125 -9.48 0.26 3.16
CA ILE A 125 -8.67 -0.19 4.32
C ILE A 125 -9.58 -0.66 5.46
N LYS A 126 -10.60 0.14 5.80
CA LYS A 126 -11.54 -0.21 6.86
C LYS A 126 -12.26 -1.51 6.54
N ARG A 127 -12.75 -1.67 5.30
CA ARG A 127 -13.40 -2.91 4.83
C ARG A 127 -12.49 -4.13 5.01
N LEU A 128 -11.23 -4.02 4.62
CA LEU A 128 -10.23 -5.09 4.80
C LEU A 128 -9.96 -5.38 6.28
N ASN A 129 -9.84 -4.35 7.12
CA ASN A 129 -9.64 -4.51 8.55
C ASN A 129 -10.82 -5.20 9.24
N ASP A 130 -12.04 -4.79 8.91
CA ASP A 130 -13.27 -5.38 9.46
C ASP A 130 -13.39 -6.86 9.03
N PHE A 131 -13.08 -7.16 7.77
CA PHE A 131 -13.00 -8.53 7.25
C PHE A 131 -11.95 -9.38 8.00
N MET A 132 -10.75 -8.85 8.19
CA MET A 132 -9.67 -9.53 8.91
C MET A 132 -10.01 -9.75 10.39
N GLN A 133 -10.74 -8.84 11.03
CA GLN A 133 -11.20 -8.99 12.40
C GLN A 133 -12.26 -10.09 12.51
N ALA A 134 -13.26 -10.08 11.62
CA ALA A 134 -14.30 -11.11 11.57
C ALA A 134 -13.71 -12.52 11.36
N THR A 135 -12.61 -12.61 10.60
CA THR A 135 -11.94 -13.88 10.34
C THR A 135 -11.05 -14.32 11.51
N LYS A 136 -10.41 -13.39 12.23
CA LYS A 136 -9.63 -13.71 13.45
C LYS A 136 -10.47 -14.11 14.65
N SER A 137 -11.72 -13.65 14.74
CA SER A 137 -12.63 -14.12 15.78
C SER A 137 -12.95 -15.63 15.69
N MET A 138 -12.53 -16.33 14.63
CA MET A 138 -12.60 -17.79 14.52
C MET A 138 -11.35 -18.53 15.06
N GLU A 139 -10.19 -17.88 15.24
CA GLU A 139 -8.97 -18.52 15.77
C GLU A 139 -8.23 -17.58 16.74
N LEU A 140 -8.47 -17.79 18.04
CA LEU A 140 -7.70 -17.40 19.25
C LEU A 140 -6.59 -16.32 19.12
N SER A 141 -6.76 -15.22 19.88
CA SER A 141 -5.76 -14.21 20.36
C SER A 141 -4.58 -13.88 19.42
N GLY A 142 -4.50 -12.70 18.82
CA GLY A 142 -4.26 -11.44 19.52
C GLY A 142 -2.84 -10.92 19.24
N LYS A 143 -2.73 -9.63 18.89
CA LYS A 143 -1.52 -8.78 18.78
C LYS A 143 -0.71 -8.74 17.46
N SER A 144 -0.46 -9.84 16.76
CA SER A 144 0.53 -9.84 15.66
C SER A 144 0.16 -9.01 14.40
N PHE A 145 -1.12 -8.82 14.09
CA PHE A 145 -1.51 -8.11 12.88
C PHE A 145 -1.46 -6.59 13.08
N VAL A 146 -1.97 -6.10 14.22
CA VAL A 146 -2.06 -4.66 14.51
C VAL A 146 -0.67 -4.03 14.68
N GLU A 147 0.32 -4.75 15.23
CA GLU A 147 1.69 -4.24 15.37
C GLU A 147 2.43 -4.09 14.03
N LYS A 148 2.05 -4.83 12.98
CA LYS A 148 2.57 -4.63 11.62
C LYS A 148 1.75 -3.63 10.79
N GLN A 149 0.56 -3.25 11.24
CA GLN A 149 -0.34 -2.31 10.55
C GLN A 149 0.03 -0.83 10.74
N LEU A 150 0.79 -0.50 11.76
CA LEU A 150 1.11 0.89 12.13
C LEU A 150 2.40 1.44 11.52
N GLN A 151 2.99 0.71 10.58
CA GLN A 151 4.21 1.14 9.90
C GLN A 151 3.93 1.42 8.42
N SER A 152 3.08 2.43 8.18
CA SER A 152 3.40 3.42 7.15
C SER A 152 4.73 4.09 7.53
N ILE A 153 5.86 3.38 7.36
CA ILE A 153 7.21 3.95 7.46
C ILE A 153 7.44 4.76 6.20
N SER A 154 6.82 5.93 6.11
CA SER A 154 7.13 6.89 5.05
C SER A 154 6.39 8.20 5.29
N PHE A 155 6.65 8.83 6.45
CA PHE A 155 6.79 10.29 6.52
C PHE A 155 7.42 10.67 7.85
N VAL A 156 6.80 10.26 8.96
CA VAL A 156 7.18 10.73 10.32
C VAL A 156 8.55 10.21 10.77
N GLN A 157 8.97 9.02 10.36
CA GLN A 157 10.26 8.46 10.80
C GLN A 157 11.42 8.82 9.87
N LEU A 158 11.19 8.96 8.55
CA LEU A 158 12.26 9.30 7.60
C LEU A 158 12.56 10.80 7.55
N SER A 159 11.57 11.68 7.78
CA SER A 159 11.83 13.11 7.96
C SER A 159 12.73 13.39 9.17
N ASN A 160 12.65 12.55 10.20
CA ASN A 160 13.41 12.67 11.44
C ASN A 160 14.80 12.00 11.40
N LEU A 161 15.16 11.34 10.29
CA LEU A 161 16.47 10.70 10.11
C LEU A 161 17.41 11.51 9.21
N VAL A 162 16.94 12.63 8.63
CA VAL A 162 17.69 13.49 7.71
C VAL A 162 17.92 14.89 8.32
N TYR A 163 17.82 15.01 9.65
CA TYR A 163 18.28 16.17 10.43
C TYR A 163 19.10 15.71 11.63
#